data_AF-A0A6L9F0G4-F1
#
_entry.id   AF-A0A6L9F0G4-F1
#
_cell.length_a   1.000
_cell.length_b   1.000
_cell.length_c   1.000
_cell.angle_alpha   90.00
_cell.angle_beta   90.00
_cell.angle_gamma   90.00
#
_symmetry.space_group_name_H-M   'P 1'
#
loop_
_entity.id
_entity.type
_entity.pdbx_description
1 polymer ?
#
loop_
_entity_poly.entity_id
_entity_poly.type
_entity_poly.pdbx_seq_one_letter_code
_entity_poly.pdbx_strand_id
1 'polypeptide(L)'
;MKFKAFIIKIILIFCTPILPQILSAQQFLWTTAKITKLKNIPIENVTNEVLDFYDFYEYYADGTGYSKNNFLKMLERYDKSKDVWEFLRKSLIEIEELTVFALKDNLGQGSIVLIILISSKGIDIIAFTNNFESNVINASPYDKQKFEKWFNSLLK
;
A
#
# COMPACT_ATOMS: atom_id res chain seq x y z
N MET A 1 -10.11 -7.00 19.34
CA MET A 1 -11.30 -6.47 18.62
C MET A 1 -11.08 -5.08 17.97
N LYS A 2 -10.17 -4.23 18.49
CA LYS A 2 -9.95 -2.84 18.01
C LYS A 2 -9.14 -2.72 16.69
N PHE A 3 -8.28 -3.69 16.38
CA PHE A 3 -7.43 -3.71 15.17
C PHE A 3 -8.19 -4.00 13.86
N LYS A 4 -9.35 -4.68 13.93
CA LYS A 4 -10.22 -4.94 12.76
C LYS A 4 -10.96 -3.69 12.28
N ALA A 5 -11.46 -2.89 13.23
CA ALA A 5 -12.06 -1.60 12.92
C ALA A 5 -11.03 -0.59 12.39
N PHE A 6 -9.74 -0.87 12.64
CA PHE A 6 -8.63 -0.01 12.27
C PHE A 6 -8.27 -0.05 10.79
N ILE A 7 -8.12 -1.24 10.21
CA ILE A 7 -7.77 -1.37 8.79
C ILE A 7 -8.98 -1.04 7.90
N ILE A 8 -10.20 -1.39 8.32
CA ILE A 8 -11.44 -0.99 7.64
C ILE A 8 -11.55 0.53 7.56
N LYS A 9 -11.11 1.25 8.60
CA LYS A 9 -11.05 2.72 8.60
C LYS A 9 -9.88 3.27 7.77
N ILE A 10 -8.66 2.69 7.83
CA ILE A 10 -7.55 3.06 6.92
C ILE A 10 -7.98 2.99 5.46
N ILE A 11 -8.65 1.90 5.08
CA ILE A 11 -9.19 1.69 3.73
C ILE A 11 -10.26 2.76 3.44
N LEU A 12 -11.23 2.97 4.34
CA LEU A 12 -12.25 4.01 4.21
C LEU A 12 -11.67 5.43 4.02
N ILE A 13 -10.47 5.72 4.53
CA ILE A 13 -9.86 7.05 4.52
C ILE A 13 -9.02 7.28 3.27
N PHE A 14 -8.35 6.24 2.76
CA PHE A 14 -7.84 6.26 1.39
C PHE A 14 -9.01 6.33 0.37
N CYS A 15 -10.22 5.87 0.72
CA CYS A 15 -11.44 5.97 -0.08
C CYS A 15 -12.16 7.34 -0.04
N THR A 16 -11.82 8.29 0.83
CA THR A 16 -12.59 9.54 0.95
C THR A 16 -11.70 10.77 0.97
N PRO A 17 -11.63 11.44 -0.20
CA PRO A 17 -12.31 12.72 -0.26
C PRO A 17 -13.19 12.86 -1.51
N ILE A 18 -14.06 11.89 -1.83
CA ILE A 18 -15.16 12.13 -2.81
C ILE A 18 -16.43 11.36 -2.38
N LEU A 19 -17.39 12.08 -1.79
CA LEU A 19 -18.78 11.66 -1.63
C LEU A 19 -19.40 11.25 -3.00
N PRO A 20 -20.59 10.64 -3.01
CA PRO A 20 -20.89 9.27 -3.43
C PRO A 20 -20.76 8.97 -4.96
N GLN A 21 -19.55 8.77 -5.48
CA GLN A 21 -19.34 8.29 -6.87
C GLN A 21 -18.31 7.16 -7.05
N ILE A 22 -17.78 6.57 -5.97
CA ILE A 22 -16.77 5.49 -6.03
C ILE A 22 -17.33 4.21 -5.41
N LEU A 23 -18.49 3.74 -5.90
CA LEU A 23 -19.08 2.45 -5.50
C LEU A 23 -18.52 1.27 -6.30
N SER A 24 -17.49 1.47 -7.12
CA SER A 24 -16.86 0.42 -7.92
C SER A 24 -15.39 0.76 -8.18
N ALA A 25 -14.42 0.17 -7.45
CA ALA A 25 -13.11 -0.28 -7.98
C ALA A 25 -11.97 -0.50 -6.95
N GLN A 26 -12.13 -0.22 -5.65
CA GLN A 26 -11.05 -0.49 -4.68
C GLN A 26 -11.14 -1.91 -4.11
N GLN A 27 -10.22 -2.79 -4.54
CA GLN A 27 -10.15 -4.19 -4.11
C GLN A 27 -8.94 -4.42 -3.20
N PHE A 28 -9.21 -4.89 -1.98
CA PHE A 28 -8.15 -5.42 -1.13
C PHE A 28 -7.70 -6.79 -1.67
N LEU A 29 -6.41 -6.93 -1.98
CA LEU A 29 -5.87 -8.16 -2.54
C LEU A 29 -5.44 -9.13 -1.44
N TRP A 30 -4.53 -8.69 -0.56
CA TRP A 30 -4.01 -9.50 0.54
C TRP A 30 -3.25 -8.67 1.59
N THR A 31 -2.94 -9.31 2.73
CA THR A 31 -2.11 -8.74 3.80
C THR A 31 -1.36 -9.81 4.60
N THR A 32 -0.26 -9.42 5.23
CA THR A 32 0.42 -10.26 6.25
C THR A 32 -0.22 -10.16 7.63
N ALA A 33 -1.05 -9.14 7.89
CA ALA A 33 -1.76 -9.00 9.15
C ALA A 33 -2.85 -10.09 9.32
N LYS A 34 -2.96 -10.64 10.53
CA LYS A 34 -4.00 -11.62 10.87
C LYS A 34 -5.36 -10.95 11.03
N ILE A 35 -6.01 -10.66 9.90
CA ILE A 35 -7.31 -9.98 9.84
C ILE A 35 -8.36 -10.92 9.26
N THR A 36 -9.40 -11.19 10.04
CA THR A 36 -10.50 -12.05 9.60
C THR A 36 -11.25 -11.38 8.45
N LYS A 37 -11.57 -12.16 7.40
CA LYS A 37 -12.24 -11.78 6.14
C LYS A 37 -11.35 -11.20 5.03
N LEU A 38 -10.04 -11.07 5.23
CA LEU A 38 -9.10 -10.67 4.18
C LEU A 38 -8.19 -11.85 3.83
N LYS A 39 -7.73 -11.95 2.57
CA LYS A 39 -6.70 -12.92 2.18
C LYS A 39 -5.45 -12.62 3.00
N ASN A 40 -5.08 -13.54 3.87
CA ASN A 40 -3.84 -13.47 4.62
C ASN A 40 -2.78 -14.27 3.88
N ILE A 41 -1.62 -13.68 3.64
CA ILE A 41 -0.44 -14.38 3.13
C ILE A 41 0.68 -14.29 4.16
N PRO A 42 1.52 -15.31 4.30
CA PRO A 42 2.63 -15.25 5.21
C PRO A 42 3.76 -14.37 4.62
N ILE A 43 4.62 -13.81 5.47
CA ILE A 43 5.62 -12.80 5.07
C ILE A 43 6.60 -13.35 4.02
N GLU A 44 6.94 -14.64 4.12
CA GLU A 44 7.80 -15.37 3.20
C GLU A 44 7.26 -15.46 1.77
N ASN A 45 5.94 -15.29 1.58
CA ASN A 45 5.31 -15.32 0.26
C ASN A 45 5.15 -13.92 -0.36
N VAL A 46 5.41 -12.85 0.40
CA VAL A 46 5.19 -11.47 -0.07
C VAL A 46 6.02 -11.16 -1.31
N THR A 47 7.29 -11.57 -1.34
CA THR A 47 8.17 -11.33 -2.49
C THR A 47 7.60 -11.94 -3.77
N ASN A 48 7.12 -13.19 -3.70
CA ASN A 48 6.56 -13.85 -4.87
C ASN A 48 5.30 -13.13 -5.36
N GLU A 49 4.38 -12.77 -4.46
CA GLU A 49 3.14 -12.06 -4.83
C GLU A 49 3.43 -10.66 -5.40
N VAL A 50 4.50 -10.00 -4.95
CA VAL A 50 4.91 -8.70 -5.50
C VAL A 50 5.61 -8.84 -6.86
N LEU A 51 6.38 -9.91 -7.06
CA LEU A 51 6.98 -10.21 -8.36
C LEU A 51 5.94 -10.58 -9.42
N ASP A 52 4.81 -11.18 -9.02
CA ASP A 52 3.68 -11.39 -9.95
C ASP A 52 3.11 -10.06 -10.47
N PHE A 53 3.05 -9.01 -9.62
CA PHE A 53 2.69 -7.67 -10.09
C PHE A 53 3.76 -7.05 -10.96
N TYR A 54 5.04 -7.25 -10.63
CA TYR A 54 6.15 -6.77 -11.46
C TYR A 54 6.11 -7.37 -12.86
N ASP A 55 5.77 -8.66 -13.00
CA ASP A 55 5.65 -9.32 -14.31
C ASP A 55 4.40 -8.88 -15.09
N PHE A 56 3.33 -8.51 -14.39
CA PHE A 56 2.04 -8.17 -15.00
C PHE A 56 1.95 -6.70 -15.44
N TYR A 57 2.55 -5.78 -14.69
CA TYR A 57 2.45 -4.34 -14.92
C TYR A 57 3.66 -3.79 -15.68
N GLU A 58 3.45 -2.81 -16.55
CA GLU A 58 4.54 -2.21 -17.36
C GLU A 58 5.47 -1.31 -16.54
N TYR A 59 4.95 -0.70 -15.47
CA TYR A 59 5.70 0.26 -14.67
C TYR A 59 5.45 0.09 -13.17
N TYR A 60 6.39 0.60 -12.37
CA TYR A 60 6.20 0.79 -10.94
C TYR A 60 6.78 2.13 -10.46
N ALA A 61 6.25 2.68 -9.37
CA ALA A 61 6.79 3.86 -8.69
C ALA A 61 7.35 3.48 -7.31
N ASP A 62 8.47 4.11 -6.95
CA ASP A 62 9.12 3.99 -5.64
C ASP A 62 8.69 5.16 -4.75
N GLY A 63 7.92 4.86 -3.70
CA GLY A 63 7.53 5.76 -2.63
C GLY A 63 8.06 5.29 -1.28
N THR A 64 9.32 4.85 -1.22
CA THR A 64 9.95 4.35 0.00
C THR A 64 10.57 5.45 0.87
N GLY A 65 10.76 5.17 2.16
CA GLY A 65 11.52 6.01 3.08
C GLY A 65 10.70 7.01 3.90
N TYR A 66 9.38 6.87 3.99
CA TYR A 66 8.59 7.77 4.82
C TYR A 66 8.72 7.41 6.31
N SER A 67 9.02 8.40 7.15
CA SER A 67 8.70 8.27 8.58
C SER A 67 7.17 8.24 8.75
N LYS A 68 6.66 7.49 9.72
CA LYS A 68 5.21 7.43 10.00
C LYS A 68 4.57 8.81 10.15
N ASN A 69 5.28 9.71 10.84
CA ASN A 69 4.82 11.09 11.03
C ASN A 69 4.78 11.90 9.74
N ASN A 70 5.77 11.76 8.86
CA ASN A 70 5.79 12.46 7.58
C ASN A 70 4.72 11.91 6.64
N PHE A 71 4.50 10.60 6.65
CA PHE A 71 3.42 9.96 5.91
C PHE A 71 2.05 10.48 6.35
N LEU A 72 1.79 10.52 7.66
CA LEU A 72 0.56 11.09 8.22
C LEU A 72 0.37 12.56 7.82
N LYS A 73 1.42 13.38 7.92
CA LYS A 73 1.36 14.80 7.50
C LYS A 73 1.10 14.96 6.00
N MET A 74 1.58 14.05 5.16
CA MET A 74 1.29 14.05 3.73
C MET A 74 -0.20 13.79 3.51
N LEU A 75 -0.76 12.78 4.18
CA LEU A 75 -2.17 12.42 4.05
C LEU A 75 -3.13 13.48 4.63
N GLU A 76 -2.78 14.13 5.74
CA GLU A 76 -3.52 15.27 6.33
C GLU A 76 -3.71 16.46 5.35
N ARG A 77 -2.94 16.53 4.25
CA ARG A 77 -3.12 17.57 3.21
C ARG A 77 -4.34 17.32 2.33
N TYR A 78 -4.81 16.08 2.25
CA TYR A 78 -5.88 15.66 1.34
C TYR A 78 -7.27 15.62 1.99
N ASP A 79 -7.35 15.50 3.31
CA ASP A 79 -8.59 15.62 4.09
C ASP A 79 -8.28 16.25 5.45
N LYS A 80 -9.18 17.10 5.97
CA LYS A 80 -9.02 17.81 7.25
C LYS A 80 -9.85 17.21 8.39
N SER A 81 -10.50 16.06 8.19
CA SER A 81 -11.33 15.42 9.22
C SER A 81 -10.51 14.90 10.42
N LYS A 82 -10.50 15.67 11.53
CA LYS A 82 -9.59 15.44 12.67
C LYS A 82 -9.73 14.07 13.35
N ASP A 83 -10.96 13.62 13.60
CA ASP A 83 -11.22 12.39 14.38
C ASP A 83 -10.71 11.13 13.68
N VAL A 84 -10.73 11.17 12.35
CA VAL A 84 -10.31 10.12 11.45
C VAL A 84 -8.78 10.02 11.43
N TRP A 85 -8.09 11.17 11.39
CA TRP A 85 -6.63 11.24 11.43
C TRP A 85 -6.03 10.87 12.78
N GLU A 86 -6.66 11.26 13.89
CA GLU A 86 -6.18 10.86 15.22
C GLU A 86 -6.20 9.35 15.40
N PHE A 87 -7.26 8.71 14.91
CA PHE A 87 -7.37 7.26 14.91
C PHE A 87 -6.32 6.59 14.01
N LEU A 88 -6.13 7.09 12.78
CA LEU A 88 -5.08 6.59 11.88
C LEU A 88 -3.69 6.77 12.47
N ARG A 89 -3.41 7.95 13.03
CA ARG A 89 -2.16 8.29 13.68
C ARG A 89 -1.85 7.30 14.78
N LYS A 90 -2.80 7.09 15.70
CA LYS A 90 -2.63 6.17 16.81
C LYS A 90 -2.25 4.77 16.33
N SER A 91 -2.97 4.26 15.36
CA SER A 91 -2.84 2.86 15.02
C SER A 91 -1.76 2.57 13.96
N LEU A 92 -1.36 3.55 13.14
CA LEU A 92 -0.11 3.46 12.37
C LEU A 92 1.12 3.49 13.28
N ILE A 93 1.11 4.33 14.31
CA ILE A 93 2.20 4.42 15.30
C ILE A 93 2.35 3.10 16.04
N GLU A 94 1.25 2.44 16.43
CA GLU A 94 1.24 1.17 17.16
C GLU A 94 1.78 -0.06 16.37
N ILE A 95 1.93 0.01 15.04
CA ILE A 95 2.48 -1.10 14.24
C ILE A 95 4.00 -1.17 14.40
N GLU A 96 4.51 -2.07 15.24
CA GLU A 96 5.95 -2.29 15.40
C GLU A 96 6.49 -3.37 14.46
N GLU A 97 5.73 -4.45 14.29
CA GLU A 97 6.07 -5.56 13.41
C GLU A 97 5.78 -5.24 11.93
N LEU A 98 6.64 -5.74 11.04
CA LEU A 98 6.48 -5.55 9.60
C LEU A 98 5.14 -6.11 9.12
N THR A 99 4.31 -5.20 8.61
CA THR A 99 3.01 -5.52 8.07
C THR A 99 2.92 -5.02 6.63
N VAL A 100 2.50 -5.90 5.72
CA VAL A 100 2.40 -5.59 4.29
C VAL A 100 0.95 -5.70 3.84
N PHE A 101 0.54 -4.80 2.96
CA PHE A 101 -0.79 -4.72 2.35
C PHE A 101 -0.66 -4.61 0.84
N ALA A 102 -1.57 -5.27 0.12
CA ALA A 102 -1.75 -5.07 -1.31
C ALA A 102 -3.19 -4.63 -1.60
N LEU A 103 -3.31 -3.49 -2.26
CA LEU A 103 -4.57 -2.86 -2.65
C LEU A 103 -4.57 -2.66 -4.16
N LYS A 104 -5.72 -2.83 -4.81
CA LYS A 104 -5.91 -2.51 -6.22
C LYS A 104 -6.96 -1.41 -6.35
N ASP A 105 -6.73 -0.47 -7.25
CA ASP A 105 -7.75 0.44 -7.74
C ASP A 105 -7.80 0.42 -9.27
N ASN A 106 -8.94 0.80 -9.86
CA ASN A 106 -9.06 0.99 -11.30
C ASN A 106 -9.15 2.49 -11.61
N LEU A 107 -8.23 2.97 -12.44
CA LEU A 107 -8.13 4.35 -12.86
C LEU A 107 -8.55 4.47 -14.33
N GLY A 108 -9.86 4.49 -14.58
CA GLY A 108 -10.44 4.67 -15.91
C GLY A 108 -9.98 3.63 -16.94
N GLN A 109 -8.89 3.95 -17.65
CA GLN A 109 -8.28 3.10 -18.69
C GLN A 109 -7.23 2.10 -18.16
N GLY A 110 -6.85 2.19 -16.88
CA GLY A 110 -5.84 1.31 -16.28
C GLY A 110 -6.23 0.82 -14.88
N SER A 111 -5.31 0.08 -14.27
CA SER A 111 -5.39 -0.26 -12.85
C SER A 111 -4.06 0.00 -12.18
N ILE A 112 -4.13 0.29 -10.89
CA ILE A 112 -2.97 0.49 -10.03
C ILE A 112 -3.00 -0.53 -8.90
N VAL A 113 -1.85 -1.12 -8.59
CA VAL A 113 -1.68 -1.96 -7.39
C VAL A 113 -0.70 -1.29 -6.46
N LEU A 114 -1.16 -1.00 -5.24
CA LEU A 114 -0.38 -0.40 -4.17
C LEU A 114 0.06 -1.48 -3.18
N ILE A 115 1.38 -1.61 -3.01
CA ILE A 115 2.00 -2.37 -1.94
C ILE A 115 2.45 -1.40 -0.86
N ILE A 116 1.95 -1.58 0.36
CA ILE A 116 2.27 -0.72 1.50
C ILE A 116 2.93 -1.57 2.57
N LEU A 117 4.16 -1.24 2.95
CA LEU A 117 4.89 -1.87 4.05
C LEU A 117 4.92 -0.89 5.22
N ILE A 118 4.58 -1.37 6.40
CA ILE A 118 4.55 -0.57 7.63
C ILE A 118 5.33 -1.33 8.69
N SER A 119 6.30 -0.68 9.31
CA SER A 119 7.06 -1.24 10.43
C SER A 119 7.45 -0.15 11.41
N SER A 120 8.18 -0.51 12.47
CA SER A 120 8.83 0.46 13.36
C SER A 120 9.78 1.43 12.64
N LYS A 121 10.39 1.02 11.51
CA LYS A 121 11.34 1.85 10.73
C LYS A 121 10.64 2.96 9.94
N GLY A 122 9.39 2.75 9.55
CA GLY A 122 8.68 3.70 8.70
C GLY A 122 7.59 3.06 7.85
N ILE A 123 7.31 3.72 6.73
CA ILE A 123 6.33 3.32 5.73
C ILE A 123 6.99 3.39 4.37
N ASP A 124 6.84 2.30 3.62
CA ASP A 124 7.32 2.15 2.26
C ASP A 124 6.14 1.84 1.34
N ILE A 125 6.10 2.48 0.17
CA ILE A 125 5.02 2.31 -0.80
C ILE A 125 5.61 1.98 -2.16
N ILE A 126 4.99 1.01 -2.84
CA ILE A 126 5.29 0.66 -4.22
C ILE A 126 3.98 0.66 -4.97
N ALA A 127 3.95 1.31 -6.13
CA ALA A 127 2.75 1.39 -6.95
C ALA A 127 3.00 0.82 -8.33
N PHE A 128 2.31 -0.25 -8.72
CA PHE A 128 2.38 -0.85 -10.05
C PHE A 128 1.27 -0.33 -10.95
N THR A 129 1.57 -0.04 -12.21
CA THR A 129 0.61 0.54 -13.16
C THR A 129 0.99 0.22 -14.61
N ASN A 130 0.00 0.24 -15.51
CA ASN A 130 0.21 0.22 -16.96
C ASN A 130 0.15 1.62 -17.58
N ASN A 131 -0.19 2.64 -16.79
CA ASN A 131 -0.23 4.01 -17.25
C ASN A 131 1.13 4.66 -17.02
N PHE A 132 1.69 5.25 -18.08
CA PHE A 132 2.92 6.03 -17.97
C PHE A 132 2.68 7.36 -17.25
N GLU A 133 3.48 7.65 -16.23
CA GLU A 133 3.48 8.93 -15.50
C GLU A 133 4.91 9.41 -15.25
N SER A 134 5.09 10.69 -14.92
CA SER A 134 6.42 11.36 -14.91
C SER A 134 7.43 10.88 -13.88
N ASN A 135 7.13 9.85 -13.07
CA ASN A 135 8.04 9.31 -12.05
C ASN A 135 7.98 7.78 -11.94
N VAL A 136 7.52 7.09 -13.00
CA VAL A 136 7.45 5.63 -13.00
C VAL A 136 8.71 5.01 -13.61
N ILE A 137 9.09 3.85 -13.10
CA ILE A 137 10.20 3.02 -13.52
C ILE A 137 9.64 1.87 -14.35
N ASN A 138 10.27 1.55 -15.48
CA ASN A 138 9.87 0.41 -16.30
C ASN A 138 10.09 -0.92 -15.55
N ALA A 139 9.06 -1.77 -15.48
CA ALA A 139 9.13 -3.10 -14.89
C ALA A 139 9.73 -4.10 -15.89
N SER A 140 10.97 -3.83 -16.30
CA SER A 140 11.69 -4.61 -17.30
C SER A 140 12.05 -5.99 -16.77
N PRO A 141 11.79 -7.09 -17.52
CA PRO A 141 12.25 -8.42 -17.14
C PRO A 141 13.77 -8.51 -16.87
N TYR A 142 14.56 -7.64 -17.51
CA TYR A 142 16.02 -7.57 -17.31
C TYR A 142 16.40 -6.99 -15.94
N ASP A 143 15.55 -6.15 -15.35
CA ASP A 143 15.78 -5.52 -14.05
C ASP A 143 15.10 -6.24 -12.89
N LYS A 144 14.32 -7.31 -13.17
CA LYS A 144 13.57 -8.07 -12.16
C LYS A 144 14.41 -8.53 -10.97
N GLN A 145 15.61 -9.07 -11.21
CA GLN A 145 16.49 -9.51 -10.12
C GLN A 145 17.00 -8.35 -9.26
N LYS A 146 17.21 -7.17 -9.87
CA LYS A 146 17.62 -5.96 -9.15
C LYS A 146 16.46 -5.45 -8.31
N PHE A 147 15.25 -5.43 -8.87
CA PHE A 147 14.02 -5.11 -8.15
C PHE A 147 13.79 -6.07 -6.98
N GLU A 148 13.89 -7.38 -7.19
CA GLU A 148 13.72 -8.39 -6.14
C GLU A 148 14.69 -8.17 -4.97
N LYS A 149 15.97 -7.93 -5.28
CA LYS A 149 16.99 -7.65 -4.24
C LYS A 149 16.67 -6.38 -3.46
N TRP A 150 16.25 -5.32 -4.14
CA TRP A 150 15.84 -4.07 -3.52
C TRP A 150 14.59 -4.25 -2.66
N PHE A 151 13.54 -4.89 -3.19
CA PHE A 151 12.30 -5.15 -2.47
C PHE A 151 12.53 -6.00 -1.22
N ASN A 152 13.32 -7.07 -1.33
CA ASN A 152 13.70 -7.91 -0.19
C ASN A 152 14.50 -7.15 0.88
N SER A 153 15.14 -6.02 0.55
CA SER A 153 15.79 -5.17 1.55
C SER A 153 14.79 -4.40 2.41
N LEU A 154 13.58 -4.14 1.89
CA LEU A 154 12.48 -3.47 2.61
C LEU A 154 11.76 -4.42 3.57
N LEU A 155 11.86 -5.74 3.35
CA LEU A 155 11.25 -6.76 4.19
C LEU A 155 12.08 -7.14 5.43
N LYS A 156 13.25 -6.52 5.62
CA LYS A 156 14.19 -6.80 6.73
C LYS A 156 14.08 -5.78 7.86
#